data_AF-A0A7V4VVH7-F1
#
_entry.id   AF-A0A7V4VVH7-F1
#
_cell.length_a   1.000
_cell.length_b   1.000
_cell.length_c   1.000
_cell.angle_alpha   90.00
_cell.angle_beta   90.00
_cell.angle_gamma   90.00
#
_symmetry.space_group_name_H-M   'P 1'
#
loop_
_entity.id
_entity.type
_entity.pdbx_description
1 polymer ?
#
loop_
_entity_poly.entity_id
_entity_poly.type
_entity_poly.pdbx_seq_one_letter_code
_entity_poly.pdbx_strand_id
1 'polypeptide(L)'
;MVPETLVEEQKEYLIQTAIERLKYQGFTDELIEKQKETLEKKSKEEAERDVKFMYILNSIAEQENIKVTDEELAQKKQEILNSNPGKEELVEKYFRDGYERLISRLKIDKIFKFIKENSKIKEVTI
;
A
#
# COMPACT_ATOMS: atom_id res chain seq x y z
N MET A 1 21.38 -2.40 -2.25
CA MET A 1 21.12 -1.55 -1.07
C MET A 1 20.01 -0.59 -1.43
N VAL A 2 19.14 -0.22 -0.49
CA VAL A 2 18.10 0.81 -0.70
C VAL A 2 18.60 2.16 -0.17
N PRO A 3 18.13 3.30 -0.69
CA PRO A 3 18.53 4.61 -0.18
C PRO A 3 18.13 4.79 1.29
N GLU A 4 19.08 5.21 2.14
CA GLU A 4 18.84 5.38 3.58
C GLU A 4 17.81 6.47 3.87
N THR A 5 17.76 7.52 3.05
CA THR A 5 16.76 8.60 3.18
C THR A 5 15.33 8.08 3.04
N LEU A 6 15.08 7.18 2.07
CA LEU A 6 13.75 6.58 1.86
C LEU A 6 13.38 5.61 2.99
N VAL A 7 14.37 4.90 3.56
CA VAL A 7 14.15 4.05 4.73
C VAL A 7 13.77 4.90 5.92
N GLU A 8 14.42 6.04 6.12
CA GLU A 8 14.11 6.94 7.23
C GLU A 8 12.71 7.56 7.08
N GLU A 9 12.36 8.06 5.90
CA GLU A 9 11.00 8.57 5.60
C GLU A 9 9.92 7.51 5.86
N GLN A 10 10.14 6.28 5.37
CA GLN A 10 9.20 5.18 5.59
C GLN A 10 9.11 4.81 7.08
N LYS A 11 10.23 4.82 7.81
CA LYS A 11 10.26 4.55 9.25
C LYS A 11 9.44 5.59 10.01
N GLU A 12 9.64 6.87 9.72
CA GLU A 12 8.89 7.96 10.36
C GLU A 12 7.37 7.81 10.12
N TYR A 13 6.98 7.51 8.88
CA TYR A 13 5.58 7.24 8.54
C TYR A 13 5.00 6.06 9.33
N LEU A 14 5.73 4.95 9.45
CA LEU A 14 5.31 3.77 10.20
C LEU A 14 5.16 4.08 11.70
N ILE A 15 6.08 4.85 12.28
CA ILE A 15 6.01 5.27 13.68
C ILE A 15 4.77 6.13 13.91
N GLN A 16 4.53 7.13 13.07
CA GLN A 16 3.36 8.01 13.18
C GLN A 16 2.06 7.20 13.09
N THR A 17 1.95 6.31 12.10
CA THR A 17 0.80 5.43 11.92
C THR A 17 0.57 4.52 13.13
N ALA A 18 1.63 3.98 13.72
CA ALA A 18 1.54 3.13 14.90
C ALA A 18 1.08 3.92 16.13
N ILE A 19 1.63 5.13 16.34
CA ILE A 19 1.22 6.03 17.43
C ILE A 19 -0.26 6.41 17.28
N GLU A 20 -0.70 6.79 16.08
CA GLU A 20 -2.11 7.10 15.83
C GLU A 20 -3.01 5.93 16.20
N ARG A 21 -2.67 4.70 15.76
CA ARG A 21 -3.43 3.49 16.13
C ARG A 21 -3.50 3.27 17.64
N LEU A 22 -2.39 3.45 18.36
CA LEU A 22 -2.36 3.31 19.81
C LEU A 22 -3.26 4.36 20.49
N LYS A 23 -3.23 5.61 20.02
CA LYS A 23 -4.12 6.67 20.50
C LYS A 23 -5.59 6.33 20.26
N TYR A 24 -5.94 5.84 19.07
CA TYR A 24 -7.30 5.38 18.76
C TYR A 24 -7.74 4.22 19.66
N GLN A 25 -6.81 3.40 20.15
CA GLN A 25 -7.07 2.32 21.10
C GLN A 25 -7.16 2.80 22.57
N GLY A 26 -6.99 4.10 22.83
CA GLY A 26 -7.10 4.70 24.16
C GLY A 26 -5.82 4.70 24.99
N PHE A 27 -4.65 4.44 24.38
CA PHE A 27 -3.37 4.56 25.07
C PHE A 27 -3.06 6.03 25.38
N THR A 28 -2.55 6.29 26.59
CA THR A 28 -2.07 7.62 26.99
C THR A 28 -0.70 7.92 26.38
N ASP A 29 -0.36 9.21 26.26
CA ASP A 29 0.95 9.62 25.73
C ASP A 29 2.12 9.05 26.58
N GLU A 30 1.95 8.92 27.89
CA GLU A 30 2.96 8.30 28.77
C GLU A 30 3.23 6.82 28.44
N LEU A 31 2.17 6.06 28.14
CA LEU A 31 2.30 4.66 27.75
C LEU A 31 2.86 4.49 26.34
N ILE A 32 2.61 5.46 25.46
CA ILE A 32 3.21 5.51 24.12
C ILE A 32 4.70 5.83 24.21
N GLU A 33 5.10 6.80 25.04
CA GLU A 33 6.51 7.15 25.23
C GLU A 33 7.33 5.96 25.77
N LYS A 34 6.76 5.18 26.70
CA LYS A 34 7.39 3.94 27.20
C LYS A 34 7.60 2.88 26.09
N GLN A 35 6.86 2.95 24.99
CA GLN A 35 6.99 2.02 23.86
C GLN A 35 7.86 2.57 22.73
N LYS A 36 8.31 3.83 22.80
CA LYS A 36 8.97 4.54 21.71
C LYS A 36 10.17 3.80 21.13
N GLU A 37 11.10 3.35 21.97
CA GLU A 37 12.29 2.61 21.51
C GLU A 37 11.91 1.31 20.78
N THR A 38 10.89 0.61 21.27
CA THR A 38 10.39 -0.61 20.62
C THR A 38 9.72 -0.31 19.28
N LEU A 39 8.95 0.78 19.20
CA LEU A 39 8.35 1.25 17.96
C LEU A 39 9.43 1.63 16.95
N GLU A 40 10.41 2.44 17.34
CA GLU A 40 11.51 2.86 16.47
C GLU A 40 12.27 1.67 15.90
N LYS A 41 12.64 0.69 16.73
CA LYS A 41 13.36 -0.50 16.28
C LYS A 41 12.54 -1.32 15.28
N LYS A 42 11.28 -1.63 15.61
CA LYS A 42 10.40 -2.42 14.73
C LYS A 42 10.11 -1.70 13.42
N SER A 43 9.86 -0.39 13.48
CA SER A 43 9.59 0.42 12.30
C SER A 43 10.80 0.53 11.39
N LYS A 44 12.04 0.52 11.91
CA LYS A 44 13.24 0.52 11.07
C LYS A 44 13.37 -0.78 10.27
N GLU A 45 13.26 -1.93 10.94
CA GLU A 45 13.33 -3.25 10.30
C GLU A 45 12.22 -3.42 9.24
N GLU A 46 11.02 -2.92 9.56
CA GLU A 46 9.89 -2.91 8.63
C GLU A 46 10.11 -1.95 7.45
N ALA A 47 10.59 -0.74 7.69
CA ALA A 47 10.86 0.25 6.64
C ALA A 47 11.89 -0.26 5.62
N GLU A 48 12.99 -0.85 6.07
CA GLU A 48 13.99 -1.44 5.16
C GLU A 48 13.38 -2.52 4.26
N ARG A 49 12.54 -3.39 4.85
CA ARG A 49 11.83 -4.44 4.12
C ARG A 49 10.85 -3.86 3.12
N ASP A 50 10.06 -2.88 3.52
CA ASP A 50 9.01 -2.28 2.70
C ASP A 50 9.59 -1.48 1.54
N VAL A 51 10.63 -0.67 1.77
CA VAL A 51 11.34 0.04 0.69
C VAL A 51 11.94 -0.95 -0.29
N LYS A 52 12.63 -1.98 0.19
CA LYS A 52 13.20 -3.02 -0.68
C LYS A 52 12.11 -3.72 -1.49
N PHE A 53 10.97 -4.02 -0.87
CA PHE A 53 9.84 -4.65 -1.53
C PHE A 53 9.27 -3.77 -2.65
N MET A 54 9.07 -2.47 -2.39
CA MET A 54 8.61 -1.52 -3.40
C MET A 54 9.55 -1.40 -4.59
N TYR A 55 10.87 -1.43 -4.37
CA TYR A 55 11.84 -1.47 -5.46
C TYR A 55 11.69 -2.74 -6.31
N ILE A 56 11.50 -3.91 -5.69
CA ILE A 56 11.29 -5.17 -6.42
C ILE A 56 10.02 -5.09 -7.27
N LEU A 57 8.91 -4.62 -6.70
CA LEU A 57 7.65 -4.46 -7.43
C LEU A 57 7.80 -3.49 -8.60
N ASN A 58 8.47 -2.35 -8.40
CA ASN A 58 8.71 -1.39 -9.47
C ASN A 58 9.59 -1.97 -10.58
N SER A 59 10.65 -2.69 -10.25
CA SER A 59 11.50 -3.37 -11.23
C SER A 59 10.70 -4.38 -12.07
N ILE A 60 9.83 -5.18 -11.44
CA ILE A 60 8.95 -6.12 -12.16
C ILE A 60 8.04 -5.33 -13.12
N ALA A 61 7.42 -4.25 -12.64
CA ALA A 61 6.53 -3.46 -13.47
C ALA A 61 7.23 -2.82 -14.67
N GLU A 62 8.48 -2.38 -14.51
CA GLU A 62 9.29 -1.83 -15.59
C GLU A 62 9.69 -2.91 -16.60
N GLN A 63 10.24 -4.03 -16.14
CA GLN A 63 10.73 -5.11 -16.99
C GLN A 63 9.60 -5.75 -17.81
N GLU A 64 8.44 -5.91 -17.20
CA GLU A 64 7.27 -6.55 -17.82
C GLU A 64 6.29 -5.53 -18.45
N ASN A 65 6.67 -4.24 -18.47
CA ASN A 65 5.87 -3.14 -18.99
C ASN A 65 4.43 -3.10 -18.42
N ILE A 66 4.30 -3.37 -17.12
CA ILE A 66 3.02 -3.34 -16.41
C ILE A 66 2.65 -1.88 -16.13
N LYS A 67 1.62 -1.40 -16.83
CA LYS A 67 1.06 -0.06 -16.71
C LYS A 67 -0.45 -0.14 -16.50
N VAL A 68 -1.01 0.83 -15.79
CA VAL A 68 -2.46 0.99 -15.68
C VAL A 68 -2.93 1.81 -16.89
N THR A 69 -3.92 1.32 -17.62
CA THR A 69 -4.49 2.04 -18.76
C THR A 69 -5.71 2.86 -18.35
N ASP A 70 -6.05 3.87 -19.16
CA ASP A 70 -7.27 4.67 -18.95
C ASP A 70 -8.53 3.81 -18.99
N GLU A 71 -8.53 2.77 -19.82
CA GLU A 71 -9.64 1.82 -19.91
C GLU A 71 -9.81 1.00 -18.63
N GLU A 72 -8.71 0.55 -18.01
CA GLU A 72 -8.76 -0.14 -16.72
C GLU A 72 -9.26 0.77 -15.59
N LEU A 73 -8.89 2.05 -15.63
CA LEU A 73 -9.40 3.05 -14.69
C LEU A 73 -10.90 3.29 -14.88
N ALA A 74 -11.36 3.40 -16.12
CA ALA A 74 -12.77 3.56 -16.45
C ALA A 74 -13.59 2.33 -16.03
N GLN A 75 -13.09 1.13 -16.31
CA GLN A 75 -13.69 -0.12 -15.85
C GLN A 75 -13.76 -0.16 -14.32
N LYS A 76 -12.67 0.20 -13.63
CA LYS A 76 -12.66 0.22 -12.16
C LYS A 76 -13.69 1.20 -11.59
N LYS A 77 -13.84 2.35 -12.21
CA LYS A 77 -14.86 3.34 -11.85
C LYS A 77 -16.26 2.79 -12.02
N GLN A 78 -16.53 2.14 -13.15
CA GLN A 78 -17.82 1.54 -13.42
C GLN A 78 -18.16 0.40 -12.44
N GLU A 79 -17.19 -0.45 -12.09
CA GLU A 79 -17.36 -1.48 -11.04
C GLU A 79 -17.79 -0.87 -9.71
N ILE A 80 -17.14 0.21 -9.29
CA ILE A 80 -17.43 0.88 -8.01
C ILE A 80 -18.82 1.54 -8.06
N LEU A 81 -19.17 2.20 -9.17
CA LEU A 81 -20.50 2.79 -9.36
C LEU A 81 -21.60 1.72 -9.31
N ASN A 82 -21.43 0.61 -10.03
CA ASN A 82 -22.38 -0.50 -10.04
C ASN A 82 -22.55 -1.12 -8.64
N SER A 83 -21.48 -1.14 -7.84
CA SER A 83 -21.51 -1.67 -6.47
C SER A 83 -22.08 -0.67 -5.45
N ASN A 84 -22.26 0.60 -5.83
CA ASN A 84 -22.68 1.70 -4.95
C ASN A 84 -23.75 2.57 -5.61
N PRO A 85 -24.95 2.02 -5.91
CA PRO A 85 -26.02 2.78 -6.57
C PRO A 85 -26.43 4.00 -5.73
N GLY A 86 -26.62 5.16 -6.39
CA GLY A 86 -27.02 6.41 -5.73
C GLY A 86 -25.89 7.17 -5.01
N LYS A 87 -24.63 6.76 -5.21
CA LYS A 87 -23.44 7.41 -4.62
C LYS A 87 -22.49 7.96 -5.69
N GLU A 88 -23.02 8.32 -6.86
CA GLU A 88 -22.25 8.73 -8.03
C GLU A 88 -21.28 9.86 -7.69
N GLU A 89 -21.76 10.91 -7.01
CA GLU A 89 -20.93 12.06 -6.62
C GLU A 89 -19.78 11.67 -5.67
N LEU A 90 -20.02 10.75 -4.75
CA LEU A 90 -18.99 10.26 -3.83
C LEU A 90 -17.92 9.46 -4.57
N VAL A 91 -18.33 8.66 -5.55
CA VAL A 91 -17.40 7.89 -6.39
C VAL A 91 -16.57 8.84 -7.27
N GLU A 92 -17.20 9.85 -7.89
CA GLU A 92 -16.48 10.88 -8.65
C GLU A 92 -15.44 11.60 -7.79
N LYS A 93 -15.81 11.99 -6.56
CA LYS A 93 -14.90 12.61 -5.61
C LYS A 93 -13.74 11.69 -5.23
N TYR A 94 -14.03 10.41 -4.96
CA TYR A 94 -12.99 9.42 -4.63
C TYR A 94 -11.94 9.28 -5.74
N PHE A 95 -12.37 9.24 -7.01
CA PHE A 95 -11.47 9.17 -8.16
C PHE A 95 -10.66 10.46 -8.34
N ARG A 96 -11.29 11.62 -8.14
CA ARG A 96 -10.63 12.93 -8.26
C ARG A 96 -9.57 13.14 -7.18
N ASP A 97 -9.93 12.93 -5.92
CA ASP A 97 -9.07 13.20 -4.76
C ASP A 97 -8.05 12.08 -4.51
N GLY A 98 -8.28 10.91 -5.11
CA GLY A 98 -7.52 9.69 -4.87
C GLY A 98 -6.83 9.09 -6.08
N TYR A 99 -6.76 9.83 -7.20
CA TYR A 99 -6.33 9.30 -8.50
C TYR A 99 -4.99 8.57 -8.45
N GLU A 100 -3.93 9.22 -7.95
CA GLU A 100 -2.58 8.65 -7.86
C GLU A 100 -2.51 7.40 -6.98
N ARG A 101 -3.24 7.42 -5.86
CA ARG A 101 -3.34 6.29 -4.94
C ARG A 101 -4.08 5.12 -5.59
N LEU A 102 -5.11 5.40 -6.38
CA LEU A 102 -5.85 4.38 -7.12
C LEU A 102 -4.97 3.74 -8.20
N ILE A 103 -4.24 4.54 -8.98
CA ILE A 103 -3.28 4.04 -9.98
C ILE A 103 -2.23 3.15 -9.30
N SER A 104 -1.63 3.64 -8.21
CA SER A 104 -0.62 2.88 -7.47
C SER A 104 -1.17 1.52 -7.01
N ARG A 105 -2.41 1.49 -6.49
CA ARG A 105 -3.06 0.25 -6.06
C ARG A 105 -3.31 -0.70 -7.23
N LEU A 106 -3.90 -0.20 -8.32
CA LEU A 106 -4.16 -1.02 -9.52
C LEU A 106 -2.87 -1.58 -10.11
N LYS A 107 -1.80 -0.78 -10.13
CA LYS A 107 -0.48 -1.24 -10.59
C LYS A 107 0.04 -2.39 -9.72
N ILE A 108 -0.04 -2.26 -8.39
CA ILE A 108 0.35 -3.32 -7.45
C ILE A 108 -0.47 -4.60 -7.67
N ASP A 109 -1.80 -4.46 -7.83
CA ASP A 109 -2.69 -5.61 -8.08
C ASP A 109 -2.30 -6.33 -9.39
N LYS A 110 -1.96 -5.57 -10.45
CA LYS A 110 -1.48 -6.13 -11.72
C LYS A 110 -0.13 -6.85 -11.57
N ILE A 111 0.80 -6.31 -10.78
CA ILE A 111 2.08 -6.96 -10.51
C ILE A 111 1.86 -8.29 -9.80
N PHE A 112 1.00 -8.34 -8.77
CA PHE A 112 0.70 -9.59 -8.07
C PHE A 112 -0.04 -10.59 -8.95
N LYS A 113 -0.95 -10.14 -9.81
CA LYS A 113 -1.59 -10.99 -10.82
C LYS A 113 -0.54 -11.61 -11.74
N PHE A 114 0.38 -10.81 -12.27
CA PHE A 114 1.48 -11.30 -13.10
C PHE A 114 2.34 -12.33 -12.37
N ILE A 115 2.76 -12.04 -11.13
CA ILE A 115 3.55 -12.97 -10.31
C ILE A 115 2.80 -14.29 -10.15
N LYS A 116 1.50 -14.25 -9.81
CA LYS A 116 0.67 -15.44 -9.60
C LYS A 116 0.54 -16.28 -10.87
N GLU A 117 0.27 -15.65 -12.00
CA GLU A 117 0.12 -16.31 -13.32
C GLU A 117 1.42 -16.98 -13.79
N ASN A 118 2.57 -16.46 -13.36
CA ASN A 118 3.90 -16.98 -13.72
C ASN A 118 4.56 -17.83 -12.61
N SER A 119 3.83 -18.13 -11.53
CA SER A 119 4.34 -18.92 -10.39
C SER A 119 3.84 -20.35 -10.42
N LYS A 120 4.66 -21.28 -9.92
CA LYS A 120 4.23 -22.66 -9.65
C LYS A 120 3.47 -22.70 -8.33
N ILE A 121 2.15 -22.82 -8.39
CA ILE A 121 1.27 -22.86 -7.22
C ILE A 121 1.03 -24.32 -6.81
N LYS A 122 1.18 -24.60 -5.52
CA LYS A 122 0.79 -25.88 -4.92
C LYS A 122 -0.35 -25.65 -3.95
N GLU A 123 -1.50 -26.27 -4.21
CA GLU A 123 -2.62 -26.26 -3.27
C GLU A 123 -2.35 -27.22 -2.10
N VAL A 124 -2.66 -26.76 -0.89
CA VAL A 124 -2.53 -27.56 0.32
C VAL A 124 -3.89 -27.56 1.00
N THR A 125 -4.51 -28.72 1.11
CA THR A 125 -5.73 -28.91 1.89
C THR A 125 -5.38 -28.86 3.38
N ILE A 126 -6.10 -28.03 4.15
CA ILE A 126 -5.96 -27.93 5.61
C ILE A 126 -6.81 -29.02 6.27
#